data_AF-A0A849NA85-F1
#
_entry.id   AF-A0A849NA85-F1
#
_cell.length_a   1.000
_cell.length_b   1.000
_cell.length_c   1.000
_cell.angle_alpha   90.00
_cell.angle_beta   90.00
_cell.angle_gamma   90.00
#
_symmetry.space_group_name_H-M   'P 1'
#
loop_
_entity.id
_entity.type
_entity.pdbx_description
1 polymer ?
#
loop_
_entity_poly.entity_id
_entity_poly.type
_entity_poly.pdbx_seq_one_letter_code
_entity_poly.pdbx_strand_id
1 'polypeptide(L)'
;MLHQIEKISNIGFVGILVMLLVLTPVGENFGTIFAQSQNECEEELKTAQKKMETGKFDEAIELITQCLNKDSISNETKKQAYRLLGLTYIAKDYLGEARSAVSKLLDVVPNYQPDPDQDPPSFVDIVEEQIAERSQPIKQTDTQTFASEEEKSEESDKSIWWWIGGGAVVALVAVIVLAAGGGDDNGGGDPPAASLPDPPDLP
;
A
#
# COMPACT_ATOMS: atom_id res chain seq x y z
N MET A 1 94.26 24.75 -5.49
CA MET A 1 93.87 24.57 -4.07
C MET A 1 92.44 25.09 -3.98
N LEU A 2 91.38 24.38 -3.59
CA LEU A 2 91.21 23.25 -2.70
C LEU A 2 89.83 22.62 -3.00
N HIS A 3 89.79 21.29 -2.95
CA HIS A 3 88.70 20.43 -2.42
C HIS A 3 87.25 20.68 -2.86
N GLN A 4 86.66 19.75 -3.61
CA GLN A 4 85.98 18.56 -3.06
C GLN A 4 84.97 18.91 -1.96
N ILE A 5 83.70 19.08 -2.34
CA ILE A 5 82.56 18.92 -1.43
C ILE A 5 81.84 17.65 -1.87
N GLU A 6 82.30 16.55 -1.30
CA GLU A 6 81.64 15.24 -1.29
C GLU A 6 80.39 15.27 -0.38
N LYS A 7 79.35 14.57 -0.83
CA LYS A 7 78.47 13.69 -0.03
C LYS A 7 77.84 14.30 1.23
N ILE A 8 76.71 14.99 1.06
CA ILE A 8 75.70 15.01 2.12
C ILE A 8 74.74 13.86 1.86
N SER A 9 74.82 12.89 2.77
CA SER A 9 74.12 11.61 2.82
C SER A 9 72.60 11.78 2.81
N ASN A 10 71.94 11.29 1.75
CA ASN A 10 70.48 11.22 1.58
C ASN A 10 69.79 10.16 2.47
N ILE A 11 70.51 9.54 3.42
CA ILE A 11 70.02 8.42 4.22
C ILE A 11 69.30 8.85 5.51
N GLY A 12 69.45 10.10 5.95
CA GLY A 12 68.79 10.61 7.16
C GLY A 12 67.33 11.04 6.98
N PHE A 13 66.94 11.47 5.77
CA PHE A 13 65.62 12.10 5.56
C PHE A 13 64.53 11.08 5.21
N VAL A 14 64.88 9.97 4.57
CA VAL A 14 63.94 8.89 4.23
C VAL A 14 63.48 8.15 5.50
N GLY A 15 64.35 8.00 6.50
CA GLY A 15 63.99 7.34 7.76
C GLY A 15 62.98 8.12 8.61
N ILE A 16 63.09 9.46 8.63
CA ILE A 16 62.15 10.33 9.38
C ILE A 16 60.77 10.38 8.72
N LEU A 17 60.71 10.30 7.38
CA LEU A 17 59.44 10.31 6.64
C LEU A 17 58.69 8.96 6.77
N VAL A 18 59.42 7.85 6.90
CA VAL A 18 58.81 6.51 7.13
C VAL A 18 58.34 6.33 8.58
N MET A 19 58.99 6.96 9.56
CA MET A 19 58.64 6.79 10.98
C MET A 19 57.45 7.66 11.43
N LEU A 20 57.09 8.71 10.69
CA LEU A 20 55.90 9.55 10.96
C LEU A 20 54.59 8.97 10.38
N LEU A 21 54.66 7.88 9.61
CA LEU A 21 53.48 7.22 9.01
C LEU A 21 52.83 6.16 9.93
N VAL A 22 53.41 5.90 11.11
CA VAL A 22 53.01 4.76 11.97
C VAL A 22 52.23 5.19 13.24
N LEU A 23 51.93 6.48 13.41
CA LEU A 23 51.33 7.01 14.66
C LEU A 23 50.07 7.86 14.46
N THR A 24 49.30 7.61 13.40
CA THR A 24 47.89 8.03 13.43
C THR A 24 47.07 6.91 14.06
N PRO A 25 46.43 7.13 15.23
CA PRO A 25 45.37 6.23 15.66
C PRO A 25 44.26 6.39 14.62
N VAL A 26 44.15 5.43 13.72
CA VAL A 26 42.96 5.25 12.88
C VAL A 26 41.85 4.86 13.85
N GLY A 27 41.30 5.85 14.55
CA GLY A 27 40.08 5.74 15.32
C GLY A 27 38.95 5.62 14.32
N GLU A 28 38.78 4.44 13.76
CA GLU A 28 37.70 4.11 12.84
C GLU A 28 36.39 4.07 13.63
N ASN A 29 35.79 5.24 13.81
CA ASN A 29 34.33 5.32 13.84
C ASN A 29 33.83 4.91 12.45
N PHE A 30 33.79 3.59 12.21
CA PHE A 30 32.98 3.04 11.13
C PHE A 30 31.53 3.31 11.47
N GLY A 31 31.04 4.50 11.12
CA GLY A 31 29.62 4.67 10.90
C GLY A 31 29.21 3.62 9.88
N THR A 32 28.27 2.75 10.26
CA THR A 32 27.68 1.77 9.34
C THR A 32 27.16 2.52 8.12
N ILE A 33 27.85 2.38 6.99
CA ILE A 33 27.43 2.97 5.72
C ILE A 33 26.28 2.13 5.19
N PHE A 34 25.04 2.57 5.43
CA PHE A 34 23.79 1.95 4.95
C PHE A 34 23.56 2.13 3.43
N ALA A 35 24.62 2.28 2.63
CA ALA A 35 24.51 2.54 1.20
C ALA A 35 24.26 1.27 0.36
N GLN A 36 24.47 0.06 0.91
CA GLN A 36 24.36 -1.17 0.11
C GLN A 36 22.91 -1.49 -0.25
N SER A 37 21.98 -1.44 0.70
CA SER A 37 20.57 -1.76 0.43
C SER A 37 19.86 -0.71 -0.44
N GLN A 38 20.25 0.57 -0.33
CA GLN A 38 19.69 1.65 -1.14
C GLN A 38 20.01 1.48 -2.63
N ASN A 39 21.28 1.26 -2.97
CA ASN A 39 21.70 1.08 -4.35
C ASN A 39 21.07 -0.16 -5.01
N GLU A 40 20.92 -1.25 -4.25
CA GLU A 40 20.30 -2.46 -4.78
C GLU A 40 18.81 -2.27 -5.10
N CYS A 41 18.03 -1.64 -4.21
CA CYS A 41 16.62 -1.37 -4.52
C CYS A 41 16.49 -0.44 -5.73
N GLU A 42 17.29 0.62 -5.84
CA GLU A 42 17.18 1.54 -6.97
C GLU A 42 17.42 0.83 -8.32
N GLU A 43 18.37 -0.12 -8.36
CA GLU A 43 18.59 -0.97 -9.54
C GLU A 43 17.44 -1.97 -9.79
N GLU A 44 16.84 -2.54 -8.74
CA GLU A 44 15.65 -3.38 -8.84
C GLU A 44 14.45 -2.60 -9.40
N LEU A 45 14.23 -1.35 -8.96
CA LEU A 45 13.14 -0.52 -9.46
C LEU A 45 13.33 -0.13 -10.93
N LYS A 46 14.55 0.19 -11.36
CA LYS A 46 14.86 0.39 -12.80
C LYS A 46 14.58 -0.86 -13.62
N THR A 47 14.90 -2.03 -13.05
CA THR A 47 14.64 -3.31 -13.72
C THR A 47 13.13 -3.58 -13.77
N ALA A 48 12.40 -3.35 -12.69
CA ALA A 48 10.96 -3.49 -12.63
C ALA A 48 10.24 -2.58 -13.64
N GLN A 49 10.71 -1.34 -13.80
CA GLN A 49 10.17 -0.43 -14.80
C GLN A 49 10.29 -1.01 -16.22
N LYS A 50 11.47 -1.52 -16.59
CA LYS A 50 11.65 -2.21 -17.89
C LYS A 50 10.76 -3.44 -18.04
N LYS A 51 10.53 -4.18 -16.95
CA LYS A 51 9.61 -5.33 -16.96
C LYS A 51 8.17 -4.89 -17.20
N MET A 52 7.71 -3.84 -16.53
CA MET A 52 6.40 -3.22 -16.75
C MET A 52 6.25 -2.76 -18.21
N GLU A 53 7.23 -2.06 -18.76
CA GLU A 53 7.24 -1.58 -20.16
C GLU A 53 7.20 -2.72 -21.18
N THR A 54 7.68 -3.91 -20.82
CA THR A 54 7.67 -5.11 -21.68
C THR A 54 6.50 -6.05 -21.40
N GLY A 55 5.52 -5.63 -20.59
CA GLY A 55 4.32 -6.41 -20.24
C GLY A 55 4.56 -7.53 -19.23
N LYS A 56 5.76 -7.60 -18.62
CA LYS A 56 6.14 -8.59 -17.60
C LYS A 56 5.75 -8.10 -16.22
N PHE A 57 4.45 -7.89 -16.02
CA PHE A 57 3.94 -7.20 -14.84
C PHE A 57 4.17 -7.97 -13.54
N ASP A 58 4.05 -9.31 -13.55
CA ASP A 58 4.27 -10.13 -12.34
C ASP A 58 5.72 -10.05 -11.87
N GLU A 59 6.68 -10.13 -12.80
CA GLU A 59 8.10 -9.94 -12.49
C GLU A 59 8.38 -8.52 -11.98
N ALA A 60 7.70 -7.51 -12.53
CA ALA A 60 7.82 -6.13 -12.05
C ALA A 60 7.31 -6.00 -10.60
N ILE A 61 6.12 -6.54 -10.31
CA ILE A 61 5.53 -6.54 -8.95
C ILE A 61 6.46 -7.25 -7.98
N GLU A 62 7.00 -8.41 -8.35
CA GLU A 62 7.94 -9.15 -7.51
C GLU A 62 9.17 -8.30 -7.16
N LEU A 63 9.82 -7.68 -8.14
CA LEU A 63 10.99 -6.81 -7.90
C LEU A 63 10.65 -5.60 -7.02
N ILE A 64 9.51 -4.95 -7.26
CA ILE A 64 9.09 -3.78 -6.49
C ILE A 64 8.79 -4.17 -5.03
N THR A 65 8.10 -5.29 -4.81
CA THR A 65 7.77 -5.77 -3.47
C THR A 65 9.02 -6.26 -2.73
N GLN A 66 9.96 -6.91 -3.41
CA GLN A 66 11.27 -7.24 -2.85
C GLN A 66 12.01 -5.99 -2.36
N CYS A 67 12.06 -4.94 -3.17
CA CYS A 67 12.62 -3.67 -2.71
C CYS A 67 11.88 -3.14 -1.47
N LEU A 68 10.54 -3.07 -1.50
CA LEU A 68 9.74 -2.52 -0.39
C LEU A 68 9.91 -3.30 0.92
N ASN A 69 10.26 -4.58 0.84
CA ASN A 69 10.51 -5.45 1.99
C ASN A 69 11.93 -5.30 2.57
N LYS A 70 12.84 -4.56 1.91
CA LYS A 70 14.18 -4.31 2.43
C LYS A 70 14.13 -3.33 3.61
N ASP A 71 14.92 -3.63 4.64
CA ASP A 71 15.10 -2.72 5.76
C ASP A 71 15.82 -1.43 5.32
N SER A 72 15.48 -0.33 5.98
CA SER A 72 16.20 0.95 5.88
C SER A 72 16.24 1.60 4.48
N ILE A 73 15.22 1.37 3.64
CA ILE A 73 15.05 2.13 2.39
C ILE A 73 14.53 3.55 2.65
N SER A 74 14.98 4.52 1.86
CA SER A 74 14.60 5.93 2.01
C SER A 74 13.12 6.17 1.64
N ASN A 75 12.52 7.25 2.16
CA ASN A 75 11.16 7.62 1.77
C ASN A 75 11.05 7.97 0.28
N GLU A 76 12.11 8.51 -0.33
CA GLU A 76 12.17 8.76 -1.76
C GLU A 76 12.12 7.47 -2.58
N THR A 77 12.87 6.46 -2.15
CA THR A 77 12.84 5.11 -2.74
C THR A 77 11.45 4.47 -2.57
N LYS A 78 10.85 4.57 -1.38
CA LYS A 78 9.47 4.08 -1.13
C LYS A 78 8.44 4.79 -2.01
N LYS A 79 8.55 6.12 -2.17
CA LYS A 79 7.69 6.91 -3.04
C LYS A 79 7.75 6.39 -4.49
N GLN A 80 8.95 6.21 -5.03
CA GLN A 80 9.14 5.66 -6.37
C GLN A 80 8.60 4.24 -6.50
N ALA A 81 8.86 3.38 -5.52
CA ALA A 81 8.39 2.00 -5.50
C ALA A 81 6.85 1.91 -5.47
N TYR A 82 6.17 2.63 -4.58
CA TYR A 82 4.71 2.59 -4.52
C TYR A 82 4.04 3.22 -5.74
N ARG A 83 4.60 4.29 -6.31
CA ARG A 83 4.14 4.84 -7.60
C ARG A 83 4.24 3.78 -8.69
N LEU A 84 5.41 3.17 -8.87
CA LEU A 84 5.63 2.14 -9.90
C LEU A 84 4.75 0.91 -9.69
N LEU A 85 4.52 0.52 -8.42
CA LEU A 85 3.63 -0.57 -8.06
C LEU A 85 2.18 -0.27 -8.45
N GLY A 86 1.68 0.93 -8.14
CA GLY A 86 0.35 1.38 -8.53
C GLY A 86 0.16 1.38 -10.05
N LEU A 87 1.12 1.94 -10.79
CA LEU A 87 1.12 1.91 -12.25
C LEU A 87 1.10 0.49 -12.82
N THR A 88 1.89 -0.41 -12.23
CA THR A 88 1.96 -1.82 -12.66
C THR A 88 0.63 -2.54 -12.41
N TYR A 89 -0.02 -2.30 -11.27
CA TYR A 89 -1.33 -2.86 -10.98
C TYR A 89 -2.42 -2.33 -11.91
N ILE A 90 -2.40 -1.03 -12.24
CA ILE A 90 -3.31 -0.45 -13.24
C ILE A 90 -3.10 -1.12 -14.60
N ALA A 91 -1.86 -1.34 -15.02
CA ALA A 91 -1.56 -2.02 -16.28
C ALA A 91 -2.06 -3.47 -16.33
N LYS A 92 -2.24 -4.10 -15.16
CA LYS A 92 -2.87 -5.43 -14.99
C LYS A 92 -4.39 -5.40 -14.79
N ASP A 93 -5.00 -4.22 -14.75
CA ASP A 93 -6.42 -4.02 -14.41
C ASP A 93 -6.78 -4.39 -12.95
N TYR A 94 -5.80 -4.38 -12.05
CA TYR A 94 -5.95 -4.71 -10.63
C TYR A 94 -6.15 -3.45 -9.79
N LEU A 95 -7.33 -2.83 -9.95
CA LEU A 95 -7.61 -1.50 -9.41
C LEU A 95 -7.67 -1.45 -7.87
N GLY A 96 -8.03 -2.55 -7.19
CA GLY A 96 -8.04 -2.60 -5.72
C GLY A 96 -6.63 -2.54 -5.13
N GLU A 97 -5.71 -3.27 -5.74
CA GLU A 97 -4.30 -3.30 -5.41
C GLU A 97 -3.61 -1.99 -5.79
N ALA A 98 -3.98 -1.39 -6.92
CA ALA A 98 -3.51 -0.07 -7.30
C ALA A 98 -3.90 0.99 -6.26
N ARG A 99 -5.18 1.03 -5.83
CA ARG A 99 -5.63 1.91 -4.74
C ARG A 99 -4.86 1.66 -3.45
N SER A 100 -4.63 0.39 -3.11
CA SER A 100 -3.85 0.03 -1.92
C SER A 100 -2.41 0.52 -2.00
N ALA A 101 -1.77 0.43 -3.18
CA ALA A 101 -0.43 0.96 -3.40
C ALA A 101 -0.40 2.49 -3.32
N VAL A 102 -1.39 3.18 -3.89
CA VAL A 102 -1.53 4.65 -3.80
C VAL A 102 -1.81 5.10 -2.36
N SER A 103 -2.64 4.39 -1.60
CA SER A 103 -2.84 4.67 -0.18
C SER A 103 -1.50 4.64 0.57
N LYS A 104 -0.69 3.60 0.35
CA LYS A 104 0.66 3.50 0.96
C LYS A 104 1.61 4.58 0.47
N LEU A 105 1.51 4.99 -0.80
CA LEU A 105 2.25 6.14 -1.33
C LEU A 105 1.93 7.42 -0.55
N LEU A 106 0.63 7.69 -0.31
CA LEU A 106 0.17 8.84 0.45
C LEU A 106 0.52 8.77 1.94
N ASP A 107 0.69 7.57 2.50
CA ASP A 107 1.19 7.40 3.86
C ASP A 107 2.67 7.80 3.99
N VAL A 108 3.47 7.57 2.93
CA VAL A 108 4.89 7.97 2.88
C VAL A 108 5.05 9.44 2.51
N VAL A 109 4.24 9.93 1.56
CA VAL A 109 4.30 11.30 1.03
C VAL A 109 2.87 11.87 0.98
N PRO A 110 2.39 12.48 2.08
CA PRO A 110 0.99 12.96 2.17
C PRO A 110 0.61 14.06 1.18
N ASN A 111 1.59 14.79 0.65
CA ASN A 111 1.41 15.85 -0.34
C ASN A 111 1.89 15.42 -1.74
N TYR A 112 1.86 14.12 -2.03
CA TYR A 112 2.23 13.60 -3.34
C TYR A 112 1.33 14.21 -4.42
N GLN A 113 1.95 14.57 -5.55
CA GLN A 113 1.28 15.15 -6.71
C GLN A 113 1.71 14.35 -7.95
N PRO A 114 0.76 13.72 -8.67
CA PRO A 114 1.06 13.03 -9.93
C PRO A 114 1.63 13.99 -10.98
N ASP A 115 2.44 13.45 -11.89
CA ASP A 115 2.94 14.17 -13.05
C ASP A 115 2.06 13.83 -14.27
N PRO A 116 1.21 14.75 -14.76
CA PRO A 116 0.28 14.45 -15.86
C PRO A 116 0.96 14.12 -17.19
N ASP A 117 2.25 14.44 -17.36
CA ASP A 117 3.02 14.09 -18.56
C ASP A 117 3.60 12.67 -18.48
N GLN A 118 3.73 12.10 -17.28
CA GLN A 118 4.36 10.79 -17.04
C GLN A 118 3.42 9.75 -16.41
N ASP A 119 2.35 10.19 -15.76
CA ASP A 119 1.34 9.37 -15.11
C ASP A 119 0.08 9.30 -15.97
N PRO A 120 -0.43 8.10 -16.28
CA PRO A 120 -1.66 7.95 -17.04
C PRO A 120 -2.86 8.52 -16.25
N PRO A 121 -3.92 8.98 -16.95
CA PRO A 121 -5.10 9.55 -16.29
C PRO A 121 -5.69 8.66 -15.19
N SER A 122 -5.73 7.34 -15.41
CA SER A 122 -6.23 6.38 -14.42
C SER A 122 -5.44 6.37 -13.11
N PHE A 123 -4.13 6.64 -13.13
CA PHE A 123 -3.34 6.76 -11.91
C PHE A 123 -3.62 8.09 -11.21
N VAL A 124 -3.72 9.17 -11.99
CA VAL A 124 -4.07 10.51 -11.48
C VAL A 124 -5.43 10.46 -10.77
N ASP A 125 -6.44 9.88 -11.42
CA ASP A 125 -7.80 9.75 -10.87
C ASP A 125 -7.80 9.04 -9.51
N ILE A 126 -7.04 7.93 -9.39
CA ILE A 126 -6.94 7.18 -8.12
C ILE A 126 -6.27 8.02 -7.03
N VAL A 127 -5.21 8.76 -7.36
CA VAL A 127 -4.52 9.62 -6.38
C VAL A 127 -5.43 10.74 -5.91
N GLU A 128 -6.12 11.41 -6.82
CA GLU A 128 -7.06 12.48 -6.49
C GLU A 128 -8.26 11.97 -5.68
N GLU A 129 -8.83 10.81 -6.05
CA GLU A 129 -9.89 10.11 -5.29
C GLU A 129 -9.44 9.89 -3.84
N GLN A 130 -8.27 9.28 -3.63
CA GLN A 130 -7.74 8.97 -2.30
C GLN A 130 -7.43 10.22 -1.48
N ILE A 131 -6.93 11.30 -2.10
CA ILE A 131 -6.70 12.58 -1.41
C ILE A 131 -8.03 13.21 -0.99
N ALA A 132 -9.05 13.17 -1.85
CA ALA A 132 -10.37 13.69 -1.56
C ALA A 132 -11.04 12.92 -0.41
N GLU A 133 -10.96 11.59 -0.42
CA GLU A 133 -11.49 10.72 0.65
C GLU A 133 -10.84 11.02 2.01
N ARG A 134 -9.51 11.15 2.04
CA ARG A 134 -8.74 11.46 3.26
C ARG A 134 -9.06 12.85 3.83
N SER A 135 -9.52 13.77 2.99
CA SER A 135 -9.82 15.15 3.38
C SER A 135 -11.24 15.33 3.92
N GLN A 136 -12.13 14.36 3.71
CA GLN A 136 -13.50 14.43 4.21
C GLN A 136 -13.55 14.08 5.70
N PRO A 137 -14.37 14.79 6.51
CA PRO A 137 -14.65 14.35 7.87
C PRO A 137 -15.29 12.96 7.77
N ILE A 138 -14.69 11.97 8.46
CA ILE A 138 -15.17 10.59 8.48
C ILE A 138 -16.68 10.59 8.78
N LYS A 139 -17.50 10.39 7.75
CA LYS A 139 -18.87 9.91 7.96
C LYS A 139 -18.67 8.48 8.43
N GLN A 140 -18.97 8.24 9.70
CA GLN A 140 -18.93 6.90 10.26
C GLN A 140 -19.86 6.02 9.41
N THR A 141 -19.27 5.25 8.52
CA THR A 141 -19.93 4.08 7.94
C THR A 141 -19.97 3.09 9.08
N ASP A 142 -21.08 3.12 9.82
CA ASP A 142 -21.41 2.14 10.82
C ASP A 142 -21.25 0.74 10.20
N THR A 143 -20.30 -0.01 10.74
CA THR A 143 -20.46 -1.42 11.08
C THR A 143 -21.20 -2.27 10.05
N GLN A 144 -20.47 -2.88 9.12
CA GLN A 144 -20.81 -4.25 8.71
C GLN A 144 -20.25 -5.19 9.77
N THR A 145 -21.02 -5.33 10.84
CA THR A 145 -21.16 -6.60 11.54
C THR A 145 -21.35 -7.65 10.46
N PHE A 146 -20.41 -8.58 10.34
CA PHE A 146 -20.67 -9.88 9.73
C PHE A 146 -21.71 -10.58 10.62
N ALA A 147 -22.97 -10.19 10.44
CA ALA A 147 -24.11 -10.81 11.07
C ALA A 147 -24.38 -12.08 10.28
N SER A 148 -24.34 -13.20 11.01
CA SER A 148 -25.02 -14.43 10.65
C SER A 148 -26.40 -14.11 10.12
N GLU A 149 -26.72 -14.74 9.00
CA GLU A 149 -28.00 -14.70 8.32
C GLU A 149 -29.13 -15.09 9.28
N GLU A 150 -30.18 -14.28 9.36
CA GLU A 150 -31.57 -14.75 9.48
C GLU A 150 -32.52 -13.65 8.99
N GLU A 151 -33.59 -14.10 8.34
CA GLU A 151 -34.26 -13.43 7.23
C GLU A 151 -35.38 -12.42 7.61
N LYS A 152 -35.47 -11.38 6.75
CA LYS A 152 -36.68 -10.78 6.11
C LYS A 152 -37.81 -10.15 6.96
N SER A 153 -38.08 -8.87 6.70
CA SER A 153 -39.27 -8.41 5.92
C SER A 153 -39.44 -6.89 5.93
N GLU A 154 -40.28 -6.44 4.99
CA GLU A 154 -40.33 -5.14 4.31
C GLU A 154 -40.92 -3.96 5.10
N GLU A 155 -40.40 -2.78 4.74
CA GLU A 155 -41.10 -1.52 4.43
C GLU A 155 -42.11 -0.92 5.43
N SER A 156 -41.71 0.19 6.07
CA SER A 156 -42.61 1.33 6.32
C SER A 156 -41.81 2.57 6.73
N ASP A 157 -41.73 3.50 5.78
CA ASP A 157 -41.23 4.87 5.87
C ASP A 157 -41.82 5.70 7.04
N LYS A 158 -41.08 6.75 7.43
CA LYS A 158 -41.43 7.93 8.26
C LYS A 158 -40.96 7.95 9.73
N SER A 159 -39.83 8.63 9.91
CA SER A 159 -39.64 9.77 10.83
C SER A 159 -40.50 9.81 12.11
N ILE A 160 -39.98 9.22 13.18
CA ILE A 160 -40.28 9.62 14.58
C ILE A 160 -38.89 9.79 15.24
N TRP A 161 -38.25 10.93 15.05
CA TRP A 161 -38.41 12.16 15.81
C TRP A 161 -38.18 11.97 17.32
N TRP A 162 -36.89 11.94 17.69
CA TRP A 162 -36.26 12.49 18.89
C TRP A 162 -36.80 12.12 20.30
N TRP A 163 -35.93 12.28 21.31
CA TRP A 163 -36.18 12.35 22.77
C TRP A 163 -36.66 11.07 23.47
N ILE A 164 -35.72 10.26 24.01
CA ILE A 164 -35.66 9.93 25.47
C ILE A 164 -34.19 9.76 25.89
N GLY A 165 -33.58 10.86 26.33
CA GLY A 165 -32.52 10.79 27.33
C GLY A 165 -33.17 10.58 28.71
N GLY A 166 -32.57 9.73 29.54
CA GLY A 166 -33.00 9.53 30.93
C GLY A 166 -33.78 8.24 31.13
N GLY A 167 -33.21 7.34 31.92
CA GLY A 167 -33.71 5.98 32.12
C GLY A 167 -35.13 5.89 32.66
N ALA A 168 -35.81 4.83 32.24
CA ALA A 168 -36.89 4.21 33.00
C ALA A 168 -36.89 2.70 32.68
N VAL A 169 -36.84 1.93 33.75
CA VAL A 169 -36.96 0.48 33.80
C VAL A 169 -38.44 0.10 33.55
N VAL A 170 -38.70 -1.20 33.36
CA VAL A 170 -40.00 -1.92 33.48
C VAL A 170 -40.78 -1.94 32.15
N ALA A 171 -41.31 -3.05 31.62
CA ALA A 171 -41.94 -4.19 32.27
C ALA A 171 -41.85 -5.49 31.45
N LEU A 172 -41.71 -6.60 32.18
CA LEU A 172 -42.10 -7.97 31.83
C LEU A 172 -43.31 -8.06 30.89
N VAL A 173 -43.17 -8.85 29.82
CA VAL A 173 -44.29 -9.65 29.31
C VAL A 173 -43.78 -11.06 29.05
N ALA A 174 -43.93 -11.92 30.06
CA ALA A 174 -43.95 -13.35 29.85
C ALA A 174 -45.34 -13.72 29.31
N VAL A 175 -45.40 -14.30 28.11
CA VAL A 175 -46.57 -15.06 27.67
C VAL A 175 -46.11 -16.47 27.32
N ILE A 176 -46.37 -17.37 28.26
CA ILE A 176 -46.41 -18.81 28.01
C ILE A 176 -47.70 -19.06 27.21
N VAL A 177 -47.58 -19.57 25.98
CA VAL A 177 -48.63 -20.40 25.38
C VAL A 177 -48.03 -21.76 25.06
N LEU A 178 -48.41 -22.73 25.88
CA LEU A 178 -48.31 -24.15 25.59
C LEU A 178 -49.50 -24.55 24.70
N ALA A 179 -49.23 -24.98 23.47
CA ALA A 179 -50.11 -25.82 22.65
C ALA A 179 -49.26 -26.34 21.47
N ALA A 180 -48.82 -27.60 21.43
CA ALA A 180 -49.58 -28.80 21.03
C ALA A 180 -49.60 -29.02 19.50
N GLY A 181 -49.07 -30.17 19.06
CA GLY A 181 -49.21 -30.75 17.70
C GLY A 181 -48.16 -30.24 16.71
N GLY A 182 -47.31 -31.03 16.06
CA GLY A 182 -47.53 -32.37 15.50
C GLY A 182 -48.03 -32.23 14.06
N GLY A 183 -47.19 -32.48 13.05
CA GLY A 183 -47.62 -32.50 11.65
C GLY A 183 -46.51 -32.28 10.63
N ASP A 184 -46.05 -33.40 10.08
CA ASP A 184 -45.30 -33.60 8.83
C ASP A 184 -46.02 -32.95 7.63
N ASP A 185 -45.31 -32.32 6.69
CA ASP A 185 -45.63 -32.46 5.25
C ASP A 185 -44.56 -31.85 4.32
N ASN A 186 -44.39 -32.51 3.18
CA ASN A 186 -43.37 -32.30 2.15
C ASN A 186 -43.82 -31.24 1.13
N GLY A 187 -42.89 -30.47 0.55
CA GLY A 187 -43.21 -29.55 -0.55
C GLY A 187 -41.99 -29.05 -1.29
N GLY A 188 -41.53 -29.80 -2.29
CA GLY A 188 -40.55 -29.34 -3.27
C GLY A 188 -41.11 -28.24 -4.17
N GLY A 189 -40.23 -27.34 -4.59
CA GLY A 189 -40.53 -26.28 -5.55
C GLY A 189 -39.24 -25.59 -5.99
N ASP A 190 -38.65 -26.10 -7.08
CA ASP A 190 -37.61 -25.39 -7.82
C ASP A 190 -38.12 -24.00 -8.27
N PRO A 191 -37.34 -22.92 -8.13
CA PRO A 191 -37.73 -21.61 -8.64
C PRO A 191 -37.69 -21.57 -10.18
N PRO A 192 -38.66 -20.91 -10.83
CA PRO A 192 -38.80 -20.91 -12.28
C PRO A 192 -37.69 -20.10 -12.99
N ALA A 193 -37.19 -20.66 -14.09
CA ALA A 193 -36.31 -19.98 -15.03
C ALA A 193 -37.05 -18.81 -15.71
N ALA A 194 -36.58 -17.59 -15.49
CA ALA A 194 -37.08 -16.41 -16.19
C ALA A 194 -36.59 -16.41 -17.64
N SER A 195 -37.51 -16.59 -18.58
CA SER A 195 -37.30 -16.44 -20.02
C SER A 195 -37.05 -14.96 -20.38
N LEU A 196 -35.92 -14.70 -21.03
CA LEU A 196 -35.60 -13.40 -21.63
C LEU A 196 -36.53 -13.11 -22.83
N PRO A 197 -36.90 -11.84 -23.09
CA PRO A 197 -37.69 -11.47 -24.27
C PRO A 197 -36.84 -11.50 -25.54
N ASP A 198 -37.45 -11.96 -26.65
CA ASP A 198 -36.83 -12.00 -27.98
C ASP A 198 -36.59 -10.59 -28.56
N PRO A 199 -35.49 -10.39 -29.32
CA PRO A 199 -35.18 -9.11 -29.94
C PRO A 199 -36.13 -8.79 -31.12
N PRO A 200 -36.42 -7.50 -31.38
CA PRO A 200 -37.28 -7.09 -32.48
C PRO A 200 -36.62 -7.29 -33.85
N ASP A 201 -37.40 -7.78 -34.82
CA ASP A 201 -37.02 -7.91 -36.22
C ASP A 201 -36.84 -6.53 -36.88
N LEU A 202 -35.73 -6.38 -37.62
CA LEU A 202 -35.42 -5.17 -38.39
C LEU A 202 -36.05 -5.21 -39.80
N PRO A 203 -36.47 -4.06 -40.36
CA PRO A 203 -37.06 -3.95 -41.71
C PRO A 203 -36.03 -4.02 -42.85
#